data_AF-A0A2V7A851-F1
#
_entry.id   AF-A0A2V7A851-F1
#
_cell.length_a   1.000
_cell.length_b   1.000
_cell.length_c   1.000
_cell.angle_alpha   90.00
_cell.angle_beta   90.00
_cell.angle_gamma   90.00
#
_symmetry.space_group_name_H-M   'P 1'
#
loop_
_entity.id
_entity.type
_entity.pdbx_description
1 polymer ?
#
loop_
_entity_poly.entity_id
_entity_poly.type
_entity_poly.pdbx_seq_one_letter_code
_entity_poly.pdbx_strand_id
1 'polypeptide(L)' 'MERLQDHPRSGRVVPELGDASIREVIHGNYRSVYRHET' A
#
# COMPACT_ATOMS: atom_id res chain seq x y z
N MET A 1 4.50 7.06 8.19
CA MET A 1 4.81 7.60 6.85
C MET A 1 6.22 7.22 6.41
N GLU A 2 7.28 7.48 7.20
CA GLU A 2 8.68 7.12 6.85
C GLU A 2 8.86 5.72 6.27
N ARG A 3 8.27 4.70 6.92
CA ARG A 3 8.45 3.29 6.53
C ARG A 3 7.95 2.92 5.13
N LEU A 4 7.05 3.71 4.51
CA LEU A 4 6.55 3.48 3.15
C LEU A 4 7.49 4.00 2.07
N GLN A 5 8.30 5.02 2.38
CA GLN A 5 9.27 5.56 1.43
C GLN A 5 10.44 4.58 1.25
N ASP A 6 10.93 4.01 2.36
CA ASP A 6 12.03 3.02 2.32
C ASP A 6 11.55 1.62 1.90
N HIS A 7 10.28 1.29 2.17
CA HIS A 7 9.69 -0.01 1.88
C HIS A 7 8.29 0.12 1.24
N PRO A 8 8.17 0.65 0.02
CA PRO A 8 6.89 0.81 -0.68
C PRO A 8 6.19 -0.53 -0.93
N ARG A 9 6.95 -1.64 -0.87
CA ARG A 9 6.45 -3.00 -0.99
C ARG A 9 6.00 -3.66 0.33
N SER A 10 5.83 -2.89 1.41
CA SER A 10 5.36 -3.43 2.70
C SER A 10 3.83 -3.59 2.81
N GLY A 11 3.05 -2.87 2.00
CA GLY A 11 1.59 -3.03 1.96
C GLY A 11 1.13 -4.36 1.36
N ARG A 12 -0.16 -4.65 1.40
CA ARG A 12 -0.75 -5.75 0.61
C ARG A 12 -1.31 -5.21 -0.69
N VAL A 13 -1.40 -6.04 -1.73
CA VAL A 13 -2.09 -5.67 -2.98
C VAL A 13 -3.57 -5.41 -2.66
N VAL A 14 -4.15 -4.36 -3.23
CA VAL A 14 -5.58 -4.06 -3.08
C VAL A 14 -6.39 -5.16 -3.79
N PRO A 15 -7.17 -5.98 -3.06
CA PRO A 15 -7.85 -7.13 -3.64
C PRO A 15 -8.89 -6.75 -4.69
N GLU A 16 -9.49 -5.56 -4.57
CA GLU A 16 -10.46 -5.04 -5.54
C GLU A 16 -9.84 -4.70 -6.91
N LEU A 17 -8.52 -4.50 -6.97
CA LEU A 17 -7.82 -4.10 -8.19
C LEU A 17 -6.88 -5.20 -8.72
N GLY A 18 -6.30 -6.02 -7.84
CA GLY A 18 -5.34 -7.06 -8.23
C GLY A 18 -4.03 -6.53 -8.82
N ASP A 19 -3.83 -5.21 -8.86
CA ASP A 19 -2.65 -4.55 -9.41
C ASP A 19 -1.55 -4.46 -8.35
N ALA A 20 -0.40 -5.10 -8.62
CA ALA A 20 0.72 -5.14 -7.70
C ALA A 20 1.30 -3.76 -7.36
N SER A 21 1.12 -2.76 -8.22
CA SER A 21 1.54 -1.37 -7.99
C SER A 21 0.68 -0.64 -6.96
N ILE A 22 -0.58 -1.06 -6.81
CA ILE A 22 -1.56 -0.44 -5.92
C ILE A 22 -1.69 -1.25 -4.64
N ARG A 23 -1.39 -0.60 -3.52
CA ARG A 23 -1.18 -1.26 -2.25
C ARG A 23 -1.95 -0.58 -1.14
N GLU A 24 -2.35 -1.36 -0.16
CA GLU A 24 -3.05 -0.89 1.02
C GLU A 24 -2.35 -1.27 2.32
N VAL A 25 -2.48 -0.39 3.31
CA VAL A 25 -2.08 -0.60 4.70
C VAL A 25 -3.27 -0.27 5.59
N ILE A 26 -3.54 -1.14 6.56
CA ILE A 26 -4.60 -0.96 7.55
C ILE A 26 -3.98 -0.42 8.83
N HIS A 27 -4.52 0.69 9.33
CA HIS A 27 -4.12 1.28 10.61
C HIS A 27 -5.36 1.64 11.42
N GLY A 28 -5.62 0.87 12.48
CA GLY A 28 -6.87 0.97 13.24
C GLY A 28 -8.08 0.76 12.32
N ASN A 29 -8.99 1.74 12.31
CA ASN A 29 -10.21 1.72 11.49
C ASN A 29 -10.03 2.36 10.10
N TYR A 30 -8.81 2.73 9.73
CA TYR A 30 -8.51 3.39 8.46
C TYR A 30 -7.72 2.47 7.53
N ARG A 31 -8.02 2.63 6.24
CA ARG A 31 -7.31 1.96 5.14
C ARG A 31 -6.65 3.03 4.27
N SER A 32 -5.33 3.06 4.27
CA SER A 32 -4.55 3.93 3.38
C SER A 32 -4.20 3.15 2.12
N VAL A 33 -4.65 3.66 0.97
CA VAL A 33 -4.32 3.13 -0.35
C VAL A 33 -3.31 4.05 -1.01
N TYR A 34 -2.25 3.48 -1.60
CA TYR A 34 -1.24 4.22 -2.34
C TYR A 34 -0.78 3.43 -3.55
N ARG A 35 -0.19 4.13 -4.52
CA ARG A 35 0.52 3.53 -5.65
C ARG A 35 2.01 3.73 -5.42
N HIS A 36 2.80 2.72 -5.77
CA HIS A 36 4.24 2.89 -5.95
C HIS A 36 4.58 2.73 -7.42
N GLU A 37 5.37 3.66 -7.92
CA GLU A 37 5.95 3.61 -9.25
C GLU A 37 7.44 3.29 -9.03
N THR A 38 7.98 2.37 -9.82
CA THR A 38 9.39 1.97 -9.72
C THR A 38 10.29 3.09 -10.22
#